data_AF-A0A933E5Q6-F1
#
_entry.id   AF-A0A933E5Q6-F1
#
_cell.length_a   1.000
_cell.length_b   1.000
_cell.length_c   1.000
_cell.angle_alpha   90.00
_cell.angle_beta   90.00
_cell.angle_gamma   90.00
#
_symmetry.space_group_name_H-M   'P 1'
#
loop_
_entity.id
_entity.type
_entity.pdbx_description
1 polymer ?
#
loop_
_entity_poly.entity_id
_entity_poly.type
_entity_poly.pdbx_seq_one_letter_code
_entity_poly.pdbx_strand_id
1 'polypeptide(L)'
;MKALWLALLLLAACGENPVNEGENFGNLLNTSGGLVLTQAEHPTGWGHSECTLCHNLENIHLVDRTGITDIVAVHNRAISEGISGCAACHGTNGVP
;
A
#
# COMPACT_ATOMS: atom_id res chain seq x y z
N MET A 1 -29.92 26.15 28.65
CA MET A 1 -28.66 25.56 29.19
C MET A 1 -28.45 24.11 28.75
N LYS A 2 -29.42 23.18 28.89
CA LYS A 2 -29.23 21.76 28.51
C LYS A 2 -28.87 21.51 27.02
N ALA A 3 -29.42 22.30 26.10
CA ALA A 3 -29.14 22.19 24.66
C ALA A 3 -27.69 22.57 24.28
N LEU A 4 -27.03 23.43 25.07
CA LEU A 4 -25.66 23.87 24.78
C LEU A 4 -24.63 22.78 25.12
N TRP A 5 -24.91 21.94 26.12
CA TRP A 5 -24.05 20.82 26.51
C TRP A 5 -24.08 19.66 25.51
N LEU A 6 -25.23 19.45 24.85
CA LEU A 6 -25.37 18.42 23.82
C LEU A 6 -24.58 18.74 22.54
N ALA A 7 -24.48 20.04 22.20
CA ALA A 7 -23.70 20.50 21.06
C ALA A 7 -22.17 20.37 21.29
N LEU A 8 -21.69 20.50 22.53
CA LEU A 8 -20.26 20.31 22.85
C LEU A 8 -19.82 18.84 22.80
N LEU A 9 -20.69 17.88 23.13
CA LEU A 9 -20.36 16.45 23.09
C LEU A 9 -20.23 15.90 21.66
N LEU A 10 -20.91 16.51 20.68
CA LEU A 10 -20.83 16.11 19.27
C LEU A 10 -19.54 16.60 18.59
N LEU A 11 -18.84 17.59 19.16
CA LEU A 11 -17.56 18.10 18.66
C LEU A 11 -16.36 17.27 19.16
N ALA A 12 -16.52 16.48 20.21
CA ALA A 12 -15.47 15.62 20.76
C ALA A 12 -15.39 14.24 20.07
N ALA A 13 -16.33 13.92 19.16
CA ALA A 13 -16.34 12.66 18.42
C ALA A 13 -15.49 12.70 17.13
N CYS A 14 -14.88 13.84 16.80
CA CYS A 14 -14.00 13.96 15.64
C CYS A 14 -12.56 13.57 16.01
N GLY A 15 -12.19 12.36 15.60
CA GLY A 15 -10.87 12.17 15.00
C GLY A 15 -9.81 11.48 15.85
N GLU A 16 -10.03 10.21 16.19
CA GLU A 16 -8.89 9.31 16.05
C GLU A 16 -8.71 9.12 14.54
N ASN A 17 -7.63 9.66 13.97
CA ASN A 17 -7.21 9.24 12.64
C ASN A 17 -6.75 7.79 12.79
N PRO A 18 -7.47 6.79 12.26
CA PRO A 18 -6.91 5.46 12.20
C PRO A 18 -5.57 5.57 11.46
N VAL A 19 -4.53 4.93 11.98
CA VAL A 19 -3.24 4.86 11.28
C VAL A 19 -3.54 4.31 9.88
N ASN A 20 -3.24 5.09 8.84
CA ASN A 20 -3.42 4.62 7.48
C ASN A 20 -2.35 3.57 7.20
N GLU A 21 -2.72 2.30 7.28
CA GLU A 21 -1.82 1.17 6.99
C GLU A 21 -1.70 0.87 5.49
N GLY A 22 -2.47 1.59 4.67
CA GLY A 22 -2.52 1.42 3.23
C GLY A 22 -3.16 0.11 2.78
N GLU A 23 -2.90 -0.23 1.52
CA GLU A 23 -3.21 -1.53 0.95
C GLU A 23 -2.40 -2.62 1.66
N ASN A 24 -3.07 -3.73 1.96
CA ASN A 24 -2.50 -4.82 2.73
C ASN A 24 -2.57 -6.14 1.96
N PHE A 25 -1.41 -6.60 1.50
CA PHE A 25 -1.22 -7.89 0.83
C PHE A 25 -0.41 -8.88 1.67
N GLY A 26 -0.26 -8.61 2.98
CA GLY A 26 0.55 -9.40 3.89
C GLY A 26 2.05 -9.21 3.69
N ASN A 27 2.83 -10.22 4.10
CA ASN A 27 4.28 -10.27 3.91
C ASN A 27 4.60 -11.09 2.67
N LEU A 28 5.03 -10.43 1.58
CA LEU A 28 5.36 -11.07 0.31
C LEU A 28 6.52 -12.08 0.44
N LEU A 29 7.41 -11.94 1.42
CA LEU A 29 8.49 -12.92 1.63
C LEU A 29 7.98 -14.28 2.11
N ASN A 30 6.73 -14.36 2.58
CA ASN A 30 6.10 -15.62 2.95
C ASN A 30 5.43 -16.33 1.76
N THR A 31 5.37 -15.70 0.59
CA THR A 31 4.83 -16.32 -0.63
C THR A 31 5.93 -17.02 -1.41
N SER A 32 5.55 -17.83 -2.41
CA SER A 32 6.52 -18.52 -3.27
C SER A 32 7.29 -17.59 -4.21
N GLY A 33 6.77 -16.39 -4.50
CA GLY A 33 7.41 -15.41 -5.37
C GLY A 33 8.46 -14.55 -4.67
N GLY A 34 8.39 -14.47 -3.33
CA GLY A 34 9.19 -13.52 -2.57
C GLY A 34 8.84 -12.10 -3.00
N LEU A 35 9.82 -11.31 -3.43
CA LEU A 35 9.56 -9.97 -3.95
C LEU A 35 9.05 -9.95 -5.39
N VAL A 36 9.37 -10.97 -6.19
CA VAL A 36 8.97 -11.04 -7.60
C VAL A 36 7.55 -11.59 -7.69
N LEU A 37 6.69 -10.83 -8.34
CA LEU A 37 5.27 -11.16 -8.43
C LEU A 37 5.04 -12.36 -9.35
N THR A 38 4.07 -13.17 -8.98
CA THR A 38 3.61 -14.33 -9.76
C THR A 38 2.19 -14.14 -10.25
N GLN A 39 1.81 -14.92 -11.27
CA GLN A 39 0.43 -14.91 -11.80
C GLN A 39 -0.61 -15.27 -10.74
N ALA A 40 -0.27 -16.15 -9.79
CA ALA A 40 -1.18 -16.56 -8.72
C ALA A 40 -1.47 -15.42 -7.72
N GLU A 41 -0.53 -14.50 -7.53
CA GLU A 41 -0.68 -13.32 -6.66
C GLU A 41 -1.42 -12.18 -7.36
N HIS A 42 -1.38 -12.14 -8.69
CA HIS A 42 -2.04 -11.12 -9.52
C HIS A 42 -3.05 -11.72 -10.51
N PRO A 43 -4.07 -12.47 -10.09
CA PRO A 43 -4.97 -13.16 -11.02
C PRO A 43 -5.69 -12.21 -12.00
N THR A 44 -5.96 -10.98 -11.56
CA THR A 44 -6.59 -9.93 -12.40
C THR A 44 -5.56 -9.03 -13.08
N GLY A 45 -4.48 -8.69 -12.38
CA GLY A 45 -3.49 -7.70 -12.83
C GLY A 45 -2.32 -8.26 -13.63
N TRP A 46 -2.18 -9.59 -13.72
CA TRP A 46 -1.05 -10.21 -14.42
C TRP A 46 -1.03 -9.87 -15.90
N GLY A 47 0.15 -9.55 -16.43
CA GLY A 47 0.36 -9.14 -17.81
C GLY A 47 0.14 -7.65 -18.08
N HIS A 48 -0.19 -6.85 -17.06
CA HIS A 48 -0.34 -5.40 -17.20
C HIS A 48 0.93 -4.66 -16.74
N SER A 49 1.43 -3.74 -17.56
CA SER A 49 2.58 -2.87 -17.22
C SER A 49 2.19 -1.66 -16.37
N GLU A 50 0.90 -1.28 -16.34
CA GLU A 50 0.40 -0.13 -15.60
C GLU A 50 -0.11 -0.55 -14.21
N CYS A 51 0.81 -0.63 -13.24
CA CYS A 51 0.48 -1.04 -11.86
C CYS A 51 -0.58 -0.13 -11.21
N THR A 52 -0.61 1.15 -11.60
CA THR A 52 -1.51 2.16 -11.03
C THR A 52 -2.97 2.02 -11.48
N LEU A 53 -3.27 1.09 -12.39
CA LEU A 53 -4.65 0.73 -12.70
C LEU A 53 -5.37 0.09 -11.49
N CYS A 54 -4.61 -0.58 -10.62
CA CYS A 54 -5.15 -1.27 -9.45
C CYS A 54 -4.58 -0.74 -8.11
N HIS A 55 -3.36 -0.22 -8.11
CA HIS A 55 -2.68 0.22 -6.90
C HIS A 55 -2.55 1.75 -6.83
N ASN A 56 -2.91 2.32 -5.70
CA ASN A 56 -2.62 3.73 -5.43
C ASN A 56 -1.22 3.85 -4.85
N LEU A 57 -0.31 4.56 -5.55
CA LEU A 57 1.08 4.72 -5.11
C LEU A 57 1.20 5.33 -3.71
N GLU A 58 0.30 6.26 -3.37
CA GLU A 58 0.23 6.92 -2.04
C GLU A 58 -0.26 5.96 -0.94
N ASN A 59 -0.80 4.80 -1.32
CA ASN A 59 -1.43 3.85 -0.40
C ASN A 59 -0.71 2.50 -0.32
N ILE A 60 0.44 2.33 -0.98
CA ILE A 60 1.27 1.11 -0.91
C ILE A 60 2.56 1.40 -0.14
N HIS A 61 3.20 0.35 0.39
CA HIS A 61 4.46 0.46 1.15
C HIS A 61 4.37 1.39 2.39
N LEU A 62 3.23 1.46 3.06
CA LEU A 62 3.09 2.29 4.28
C LEU A 62 3.52 1.57 5.56
N VAL A 63 3.56 0.24 5.55
CA VAL A 63 3.87 -0.59 6.73
C VAL A 63 4.89 -1.65 6.34
N ASP A 64 5.98 -1.76 7.11
CA ASP A 64 6.93 -2.86 6.97
C ASP A 64 6.30 -4.14 7.52
N ARG A 65 5.84 -5.00 6.61
CA ARG A 65 5.29 -6.32 6.95
C ARG A 65 6.35 -7.42 6.87
N THR A 66 7.55 -7.09 6.39
CA THR A 66 8.68 -8.01 6.21
C THR A 66 9.60 -8.03 7.44
N GLY A 67 9.70 -6.91 8.15
CA GLY A 67 10.58 -6.71 9.30
C GLY A 67 12.06 -6.53 8.93
N ILE A 68 12.40 -6.40 7.64
CA ILE A 68 13.78 -6.37 7.16
C ILE A 68 14.09 -5.21 6.22
N THR A 69 13.15 -4.28 6.00
CA THR A 69 13.30 -3.21 5.00
C THR A 69 13.04 -1.82 5.60
N ASP A 70 13.71 -0.81 5.06
CA ASP A 70 13.32 0.58 5.30
C ASP A 70 12.11 0.91 4.42
N ILE A 71 10.92 0.67 4.96
CA ILE A 71 9.68 0.82 4.20
C ILE A 71 9.44 2.28 3.78
N VAL A 72 9.92 3.25 4.55
CA VAL A 72 9.80 4.68 4.21
C VAL A 72 10.65 4.99 2.97
N ALA A 73 11.87 4.47 2.90
CA ALA A 73 12.70 4.60 1.70
C ALA A 73 12.08 3.89 0.48
N VAL A 74 11.49 2.70 0.67
CA VAL A 74 10.79 1.97 -0.40
C VAL A 74 9.59 2.76 -0.92
N HIS A 75 8.76 3.31 -0.04
CA HIS A 75 7.62 4.14 -0.41
C HIS A 75 8.05 5.38 -1.20
N ASN A 76 9.03 6.12 -0.68
CA ASN A 76 9.56 7.31 -1.37
C ASN A 76 10.14 6.98 -2.75
N ARG A 77 10.77 5.81 -2.89
CA ARG A 77 11.25 5.31 -4.18
C ARG A 77 10.10 5.01 -5.14
N ALA A 78 9.05 4.34 -4.68
CA ALA A 78 7.86 4.04 -5.49
C ALA A 78 7.19 5.31 -6.02
N ILE A 79 7.08 6.36 -5.17
CA ILE A 79 6.52 7.66 -5.56
C ILE A 79 7.43 8.39 -6.57
N SER A 80 8.74 8.38 -6.35
CA SER A 80 9.69 9.16 -7.18
C SER A 80 10.04 8.51 -8.53
N GLU A 81 10.20 7.19 -8.56
CA GLU A 81 10.57 6.43 -9.77
C GLU A 81 9.34 5.93 -10.55
N GLY A 82 8.16 5.94 -9.93
CA GLY A 82 6.93 5.42 -10.51
C GLY A 82 7.07 3.95 -10.92
N ILE A 83 6.43 3.58 -12.03
CA ILE A 83 6.39 2.18 -12.53
C ILE A 83 7.79 1.58 -12.72
N SER A 84 8.77 2.40 -13.12
CA SER A 84 10.15 1.91 -13.34
C SER A 84 10.81 1.39 -12.06
N GLY A 85 10.52 2.01 -10.91
CA GLY A 85 11.02 1.57 -9.62
C GLY A 85 10.36 0.28 -9.14
N CYS A 86 9.09 0.05 -9.50
CA CYS A 86 8.36 -1.17 -9.14
C CYS A 86 9.04 -2.42 -9.72
N ALA A 87 9.38 -2.39 -11.01
CA ALA A 87 9.93 -3.55 -11.71
C ALA A 87 11.30 -4.00 -11.18
N ALA A 88 12.05 -3.11 -10.53
CA ALA A 88 13.34 -3.43 -9.92
C ALA A 88 13.24 -4.48 -8.80
N CYS A 89 12.11 -4.55 -8.11
CA CYS A 89 11.85 -5.51 -7.03
C CYS A 89 10.80 -6.55 -7.41
N HIS A 90 9.75 -6.12 -8.12
CA HIS A 90 8.56 -6.91 -8.40
C HIS A 90 8.58 -7.65 -9.74
N GLY A 91 9.59 -7.39 -10.58
CA GLY A 91 9.69 -7.96 -11.92
C GLY A 91 8.74 -7.30 -12.92
N THR A 92 8.53 -7.96 -14.07
CA THR A 92 7.76 -7.38 -15.19
C THR A 92 6.25 -7.56 -15.06
N ASN A 93 5.76 -8.15 -13.96
CA ASN A 93 4.35 -8.55 -13.80
C ASN A 93 3.83 -9.40 -14.99
N GLY A 94 4.69 -10.27 -15.54
CA GLY A 94 4.33 -11.13 -16.67
C GLY A 94 4.29 -10.44 -18.03
N VAL A 95 4.68 -9.17 -18.13
CA VAL A 95 4.82 -8.47 -19.41
C VAL A 95 6.04 -9.03 -20.16
N PRO A 96 5.92 -9.37 -21.47
CA PRO A 96 7.02 -9.87 -22.31
C PRO A 96 8.15 -8.87 -22.56
#